data_AF-A0A7C0YHS6-F1
#
_entry.id   AF-A0A7C0YHS6-F1
#
_cell.length_a   1.000
_cell.length_b   1.000
_cell.length_c   1.000
_cell.angle_alpha   90.00
_cell.angle_beta   90.00
_cell.angle_gamma   90.00
#
_symmetry.space_group_name_H-M   'P 1'
#
loop_
_entity.id
_entity.type
_entity.pdbx_description
1 polymer ?
#
loop_
_entity_poly.entity_id
_entity_poly.type
_entity_poly.pdbx_seq_one_letter_code
_entity_poly.pdbx_strand_id
1 'polypeptide(L)'
;MKLTDNEIRDITRYLEEGKPLPEKFRFLLFEDKKEVELVWNGKTAEVCNVVLPFQVIEQVDEPRSEKELKLQTGLFDSQTGRQIKGWNNKLIWGDNKLILSSLKNGPLREEIE
;
A
#
# COMPACT_ATOMS: atom_id res chain seq x y z
N MET A 1 28.27 2.63 -17.23
CA MET A 1 28.19 3.92 -17.97
C MET A 1 29.06 3.93 -19.24
N LYS A 2 28.47 3.79 -20.43
CA LYS A 2 29.16 3.91 -21.72
C LYS A 2 28.76 5.24 -22.38
N LEU A 3 29.53 6.30 -22.17
CA LEU A 3 29.35 7.59 -22.84
C LEU A 3 30.56 7.88 -23.72
N THR A 4 30.33 8.51 -24.85
CA THR A 4 31.39 9.09 -25.69
C THR A 4 31.88 10.41 -25.12
N ASP A 5 33.11 10.82 -25.46
CA ASP A 5 33.69 12.08 -24.97
C ASP A 5 32.85 13.32 -25.35
N ASN A 6 32.16 13.26 -26.48
CA ASN A 6 31.25 14.32 -26.92
C ASN A 6 30.01 14.40 -26.02
N GLU A 7 29.43 13.25 -25.65
CA GLU A 7 28.28 13.19 -24.75
C GLU A 7 28.63 13.72 -23.36
N ILE A 8 29.82 13.40 -22.86
CA ILE A 8 30.33 13.93 -21.58
C ILE A 8 30.41 15.46 -21.64
N ARG A 9 31.01 16.03 -22.69
CA ARG A 9 31.11 17.49 -22.87
C ARG A 9 29.75 18.16 -22.95
N ASP A 10 28.81 17.57 -23.68
CA ASP A 10 27.47 18.10 -23.80
C ASP A 10 26.74 18.10 -22.46
N ILE A 11 26.82 16.99 -21.71
CA ILE A 11 26.23 16.89 -20.36
C ILE A 11 26.81 17.95 -19.44
N THR A 12 28.14 18.12 -19.42
CA THR A 12 28.82 19.13 -18.60
C THR A 12 28.32 20.54 -18.93
N ARG A 13 28.19 20.88 -20.22
CA ARG A 13 27.67 22.18 -20.65
C ARG A 13 26.24 22.43 -20.15
N TYR A 14 25.35 21.44 -20.25
CA TYR A 14 23.98 21.59 -19.74
C TYR A 14 23.94 21.81 -18.22
N LEU A 15 24.80 21.11 -17.47
CA LEU A 15 24.92 21.27 -16.02
C LEU A 15 25.49 22.64 -15.63
N GLU A 16 26.50 23.13 -16.32
CA GLU A 16 27.09 24.46 -16.11
C GLU A 16 26.10 25.59 -16.43
N GLU A 17 25.29 25.42 -17.48
CA GLU A 17 24.25 26.37 -17.87
C GLU A 17 22.99 26.30 -16.97
N GLY A 18 22.93 25.34 -16.04
CA GLY A 18 21.78 25.12 -15.16
C GLY A 18 20.51 24.68 -15.90
N LYS A 19 20.66 24.12 -17.11
CA LYS A 19 19.54 23.67 -17.95
C LYS A 19 19.25 22.19 -17.69
N PRO A 20 17.98 21.77 -17.82
CA PRO A 20 17.63 20.36 -17.69
C PRO A 20 18.32 19.52 -18.77
N LEU A 21 18.79 18.34 -18.40
CA LEU A 21 19.41 17.40 -19.34
C LEU A 21 18.37 16.84 -20.32
N PRO A 22 18.70 16.73 -21.62
CA PRO A 22 17.85 16.06 -22.60
C PRO A 22 17.50 14.61 -22.20
N GLU A 23 16.28 14.17 -22.55
CA GLU A 23 15.73 12.86 -22.15
C GLU A 23 16.61 11.67 -22.55
N LYS A 24 17.32 11.77 -23.69
CA LYS A 24 18.27 10.74 -24.16
C LYS A 24 19.34 10.38 -23.12
N PHE A 25 19.77 11.34 -22.29
CA PHE A 25 20.81 11.10 -21.29
C PHE A 25 20.27 10.47 -20.00
N ARG A 26 18.96 10.55 -19.75
CA ARG A 26 18.32 9.91 -18.58
C ARG A 26 18.61 8.42 -18.53
N PHE A 27 18.56 7.74 -19.68
CA PHE A 27 18.78 6.29 -19.77
C PHE A 27 20.25 5.88 -19.82
N LEU A 28 21.14 6.79 -20.25
CA LEU A 28 22.58 6.54 -20.33
C LEU A 28 23.30 6.76 -19.00
N LEU A 29 22.80 7.71 -18.18
CA LEU A 29 23.39 8.09 -16.90
C LEU A 29 23.00 7.13 -15.76
N PHE A 30 21.79 6.57 -15.80
CA PHE A 30 21.26 5.72 -14.73
C PHE A 30 21.14 4.28 -15.26
N GLU A 31 22.11 3.43 -14.86
CA GLU A 31 22.29 2.06 -15.36
C GLU A 31 21.27 1.06 -14.78
N ASP A 32 20.51 1.46 -13.76
CA ASP A 32 19.54 0.60 -13.09
C ASP A 32 18.10 1.12 -13.17
N LYS A 33 17.22 0.17 -13.47
CA LYS A 33 15.76 0.24 -13.50
C LYS A 33 15.16 0.82 -14.79
N LYS A 34 15.00 -0.09 -15.76
CA LYS A 34 13.90 -0.05 -16.74
C LYS A 34 12.54 -0.23 -16.01
N GLU A 35 12.21 0.67 -15.11
CA GLU A 35 10.87 0.75 -14.54
C GLU A 35 10.02 1.58 -15.51
N VAL A 36 9.14 0.90 -16.25
CA VAL A 36 8.09 1.59 -17.00
C VAL A 36 7.08 2.06 -15.96
N GLU A 37 7.05 3.36 -15.71
CA GLU A 37 6.13 3.96 -14.77
C GLU A 37 5.01 4.69 -15.53
N LEU A 38 3.76 4.39 -15.19
CA LEU A 38 2.62 5.19 -15.64
C LEU A 38 2.61 6.52 -14.89
N VAL A 39 2.84 7.62 -15.60
CA VAL A 39 2.80 8.98 -15.04
C VAL A 39 1.53 9.68 -15.49
N TRP A 40 0.80 10.28 -14.55
CA TRP A 40 -0.36 11.12 -14.83
C TRP A 40 -0.39 12.31 -13.88
N ASN A 41 -1.09 13.38 -14.25
CA ASN A 41 -1.22 14.57 -13.43
C ASN A 41 -1.89 14.24 -12.09
N GLY A 42 -1.22 14.58 -10.98
CA GLY A 42 -1.70 14.29 -9.63
C GLY A 42 -1.29 12.91 -9.08
N LYS A 43 -0.49 12.12 -9.81
CA LYS A 43 0.15 10.94 -9.23
C LYS A 43 1.15 11.38 -8.14
N THR A 44 0.91 10.96 -6.90
CA THR A 44 1.83 11.22 -5.79
C THR A 44 2.42 9.90 -5.29
N ALA A 45 3.70 9.92 -4.92
CA ALA A 45 4.37 8.81 -4.24
C ALA A 45 4.16 8.85 -2.71
N GLU A 46 3.36 9.80 -2.22
CA GLU A 46 3.11 10.01 -0.80
C GLU A 46 2.28 8.87 -0.23
N VAL A 47 2.91 8.08 0.65
CA VAL A 47 2.24 7.04 1.43
C VAL A 47 1.69 7.68 2.71
N CYS A 48 0.41 7.47 2.99
CA CYS A 48 -0.18 7.93 4.24
C CYS A 48 0.37 7.09 5.40
N ASN A 49 0.94 7.78 6.40
CA ASN A 49 1.42 7.20 7.64
C ASN A 49 0.87 7.98 8.83
N VAL A 50 -0.44 7.88 9.02
CA VAL A 50 -1.19 8.43 10.16
C VAL A 50 -1.65 7.29 11.05
N VAL A 51 -1.59 7.52 12.36
CA VAL A 51 -2.15 6.61 13.38
C VAL A 51 -3.34 7.30 14.01
N LEU A 52 -4.52 6.71 13.85
CA LEU A 52 -5.76 7.14 14.47
C LEU A 52 -6.24 6.10 15.50
N PRO A 53 -6.84 6.53 16.62
CA PRO A 53 -7.48 5.62 17.55
C PRO A 53 -8.76 5.04 16.94
N PHE A 54 -9.00 3.74 17.16
CA PHE A 54 -10.26 3.11 16.81
C PHE A 54 -11.27 3.26 17.96
N GLN A 55 -12.46 3.76 17.65
CA GLN A 55 -13.59 3.75 18.57
C GLN A 55 -14.49 2.56 18.25
N VAL A 56 -14.84 1.79 19.28
CA VAL A 56 -15.84 0.73 19.17
C VAL A 56 -17.21 1.32 19.44
N ILE A 57 -18.11 1.23 18.46
CA ILE A 57 -19.49 1.73 18.56
C ILE A 57 -20.44 0.61 18.98
N GLU A 58 -20.22 -0.59 18.45
CA GLU A 58 -21.07 -1.75 18.66
C GLU A 58 -20.22 -3.03 18.68
N GLN A 59 -20.62 -3.99 19.51
CA GLN A 59 -20.09 -5.35 19.52
C GLN A 59 -21.23 -6.31 19.19
N VAL A 60 -21.10 -7.02 18.08
CA VAL A 60 -22.09 -8.02 17.63
C VAL A 60 -21.59 -9.40 18.05
N ASP A 61 -22.08 -9.87 19.21
CA ASP A 61 -21.72 -11.19 19.77
C ASP A 61 -22.71 -12.31 19.39
N GLU A 62 -23.71 -12.02 18.56
CA GLU A 62 -24.64 -13.04 18.11
C GLU A 62 -24.02 -13.91 17.01
N PRO A 63 -23.98 -15.25 17.17
CA PRO A 63 -23.61 -16.13 16.09
C PRO A 63 -24.61 -15.92 14.95
N ARG A 64 -24.12 -15.60 13.75
CA ARG A 64 -24.94 -15.49 12.53
C ARG A 64 -25.90 -16.66 12.50
N SER A 65 -27.20 -16.39 12.44
CA SER A 65 -28.20 -17.45 12.34
C SER A 65 -27.86 -18.33 11.13
N GLU A 66 -27.55 -19.61 11.37
CA GLU A 66 -27.23 -20.62 10.35
C GLU A 66 -28.45 -20.99 9.46
N LYS A 67 -29.35 -20.06 9.19
CA LYS A 67 -30.40 -20.27 8.19
C LYS A 67 -29.76 -20.18 6.81
N GLU A 68 -29.44 -21.36 6.29
CA GLU A 68 -29.17 -21.70 4.89
C GLU A 68 -27.75 -21.46 4.34
N LEU A 69 -26.73 -22.07 4.97
CA LEU A 69 -25.47 -22.39 4.29
C LEU A 69 -25.26 -23.91 4.21
N LYS A 70 -26.30 -24.65 3.79
CA LYS A 70 -26.19 -26.09 3.50
C LYS A 70 -25.41 -26.41 2.22
N LEU A 71 -24.96 -25.42 1.45
CA LEU A 71 -24.36 -25.65 0.13
C LEU A 71 -22.82 -25.68 0.10
N GLN A 72 -22.13 -25.35 1.20
CA GLN A 72 -20.66 -25.24 1.16
C GLN A 72 -20.00 -25.75 2.46
N THR A 73 -20.35 -26.98 2.84
CA THR A 73 -19.85 -27.69 4.03
C THR A 73 -18.37 -28.11 3.97
N GLY A 74 -17.65 -27.83 2.87
CA GLY A 74 -16.28 -28.31 2.65
C GLY A 74 -15.16 -27.28 2.86
N LEU A 75 -15.49 -25.98 2.99
CA LEU A 75 -14.50 -24.89 3.03
C LEU A 75 -14.37 -24.18 4.37
N PHE A 76 -15.31 -24.39 5.29
CA PHE A 76 -15.26 -23.78 6.63
C PHE A 76 -15.39 -24.87 7.69
N ASP A 77 -14.36 -24.99 8.52
CA ASP A 77 -14.34 -25.90 9.66
C ASP A 77 -15.48 -25.52 10.64
N SER A 78 -16.28 -26.50 11.04
CA SER A 78 -17.45 -26.33 11.90
C SER A 78 -17.11 -25.80 13.31
N GLN A 79 -15.83 -25.61 13.61
CA GLN A 79 -15.34 -25.01 14.84
C GLN A 79 -15.09 -23.49 14.75
N THR A 80 -15.01 -22.88 13.56
CA THR A 80 -14.58 -21.46 13.42
C THR A 80 -15.68 -20.42 13.63
N GLY A 81 -16.96 -20.82 13.65
CA GLY A 81 -18.09 -19.91 13.95
C GLY A 81 -18.27 -19.63 15.45
N ARG A 82 -17.70 -20.49 16.28
CA ARG A 82 -17.46 -20.35 17.72
C ARG A 82 -16.51 -19.19 18.02
N GLN A 83 -16.89 -18.10 18.70
CA GLN A 83 -15.88 -17.20 19.27
C GLN A 83 -15.09 -17.96 20.34
N ILE A 84 -13.92 -18.51 19.99
CA ILE A 84 -13.09 -19.32 20.90
C ILE A 84 -12.33 -18.39 21.87
N LYS A 85 -11.86 -17.22 21.41
CA LYS A 85 -11.25 -16.14 22.21
C LYS A 85 -11.07 -14.87 21.35
N GLY A 86 -11.24 -13.68 21.93
CA GLY A 86 -10.99 -12.41 21.21
C GLY A 86 -12.01 -12.15 20.10
N TRP A 87 -11.59 -11.51 18.99
CA TRP A 87 -12.45 -11.21 17.85
C TRP A 87 -11.98 -11.99 16.60
N ASN A 88 -12.91 -12.49 15.78
CA ASN A 88 -12.59 -13.17 14.52
C ASN A 88 -12.76 -12.25 13.30
N ASN A 89 -13.76 -11.37 13.34
CA ASN A 89 -14.07 -10.41 12.28
C ASN A 89 -14.33 -9.03 12.90
N LYS A 90 -13.89 -7.95 12.24
CA LYS A 90 -14.25 -6.57 12.61
C LYS A 90 -14.87 -5.85 11.41
N LEU A 91 -15.90 -5.07 11.67
CA LEU A 91 -16.43 -4.08 10.74
C LEU A 91 -15.93 -2.70 11.18
N ILE A 92 -15.27 -1.98 10.27
CA ILE A 92 -14.67 -0.67 10.52
C ILE A 92 -15.26 0.32 9.52
N TRP A 93 -15.75 1.47 10.00
CA TRP A 93 -16.29 2.54 9.18
C TRP A 93 -15.35 3.75 9.15
N GLY A 94 -15.05 4.29 7.96
CA GLY A 94 -14.22 5.48 7.78
C GLY A 94 -13.48 5.51 6.43
N ASP A 95 -12.53 6.42 6.28
CA ASP A 95 -11.68 6.51 5.09
C ASP A 95 -10.63 5.37 5.09
N ASN A 96 -10.68 4.54 4.05
CA ASN A 96 -9.78 3.39 3.88
C ASN A 96 -8.30 3.77 3.96
N LYS A 97 -7.90 4.93 3.44
CA LYS A 97 -6.49 5.37 3.45
C LYS A 97 -5.98 5.54 4.87
N LEU A 98 -6.79 6.16 5.73
CA LEU A 98 -6.46 6.41 7.14
C LEU A 98 -6.58 5.15 7.99
N ILE A 99 -7.61 4.34 7.73
CA ILE A 99 -7.83 3.06 8.43
C ILE A 99 -6.65 2.12 8.19
N LEU A 100 -6.26 1.90 6.93
CA LEU A 100 -5.18 0.97 6.59
C LEU A 100 -3.83 1.44 7.17
N SER A 101 -3.57 2.74 7.12
CA SER A 101 -2.39 3.32 7.76
C SER A 101 -2.38 3.06 9.28
N SER A 102 -3.52 3.24 9.94
CA SER A 102 -3.67 3.05 11.39
C SER A 102 -3.64 1.57 11.80
N LEU A 103 -4.16 0.66 10.98
CA LEU A 103 -4.07 -0.79 11.22
C LEU A 103 -2.63 -1.31 11.11
N LYS A 104 -1.83 -0.69 10.23
CA LYS A 104 -0.45 -1.11 10.02
C LYS A 104 0.46 -0.69 11.17
N ASN A 105 0.32 0.55 11.64
CA ASN A 105 1.28 1.18 12.56
C ASN A 105 0.67 1.59 13.92
N GLY A 106 -0.63 1.36 14.13
CA GLY A 106 -1.34 1.76 15.34
C GLY A 106 -1.53 0.62 16.34
N PRO A 107 -2.13 0.91 17.51
CA PRO A 107 -2.23 -0.03 18.63
C PRO A 107 -2.95 -1.33 18.28
N LEU A 108 -3.95 -1.27 17.38
CA LEU A 108 -4.71 -2.45 16.97
C LEU A 108 -3.86 -3.46 16.19
N ARG A 109 -2.67 -3.08 15.73
CA ARG A 109 -1.71 -4.01 15.10
C ARG A 109 -1.30 -5.12 16.05
N GLU A 110 -1.09 -4.79 17.32
CA GLU A 110 -0.67 -5.75 18.36
C GLU A 110 -1.75 -6.81 18.64
N GLU A 111 -3.02 -6.51 18.37
CA GLU A 111 -4.11 -7.48 18.48
C GLU A 111 -4.24 -8.40 17.25
N ILE A 112 -3.57 -8.07 16.14
CA ILE A 112 -3.62 -8.82 14.87
C ILE A 112 -2.45 -9.81 14.76
N GLU A 113 -1.30 -9.51 15.37
CA GLU A 113 -0.10 -10.37 15.39
C GLU A 113 -0.20 -11.50 16.43
#